data_AF-A0A4R9JKK1-F1
#
_entry.id   AF-A0A4R9JKK1-F1
#
_cell.length_a   1.000
_cell.length_b   1.000
_cell.length_c   1.000
_cell.angle_alpha   90.00
_cell.angle_beta   90.00
_cell.angle_gamma   90.00
#
_symmetry.space_group_name_H-M   'P 1'
#
loop_
_entity.id
_entity.type
_entity.pdbx_description
1 polymer ?
#
loop_
_entity_poly.entity_id
_entity_poly.type
_entity_poly.pdbx_seq_one_letter_code
_entity_poly.pdbx_strand_id
1 'polypeptide(L)'
;MKKQLLVSILFLCTTVIVANPETKANELCDCLKQAKASDKTSDKKKCLSQREKHVKALKKGSKSYESYLNALQKCEQELAGSTEINPNLTTKEKTSVICDCFQKAEKQNSMTCFKLQSDYGKTIADPEEKKQFNLSSGSCN
;
A
#
# COMPACT_ATOMS: atom_id res chain seq x y z
N MET A 1 -38.75 41.69 25.42
CA MET A 1 -37.67 40.91 26.07
C MET A 1 -37.81 39.45 25.69
N LYS A 2 -36.66 38.78 25.55
CA LYS A 2 -36.41 37.47 24.94
C LYS A 2 -37.17 36.31 25.59
N LYS A 3 -37.54 35.30 24.78
CA LYS A 3 -37.15 33.88 24.94
C LYS A 3 -37.73 33.02 23.82
N GLN A 4 -37.09 33.10 22.65
CA GLN A 4 -36.90 31.92 21.79
C GLN A 4 -35.85 31.03 22.48
N LEU A 5 -36.13 29.73 22.61
CA LEU A 5 -35.21 28.60 22.86
C LEU A 5 -36.12 27.48 23.41
N LEU A 6 -36.26 26.26 22.89
CA LEU A 6 -35.40 25.47 22.02
C LEU A 6 -36.29 24.58 21.15
N VAL A 7 -36.27 24.82 19.85
CA VAL A 7 -36.64 23.82 18.84
C VAL A 7 -35.33 23.27 18.32
N SER A 8 -35.27 21.95 18.14
CA SER A 8 -34.17 21.22 17.47
C SER A 8 -32.86 21.09 18.25
N ILE A 9 -32.84 20.25 19.28
CA ILE A 9 -31.72 19.29 19.38
C ILE A 9 -32.07 18.16 18.42
N LEU A 10 -31.90 18.53 17.15
CA LEU A 10 -31.74 17.66 16.01
C LEU A 10 -30.75 16.58 16.47
N PHE A 11 -31.23 15.35 16.54
CA PHE A 11 -30.54 14.16 16.07
C PHE A 11 -29.07 14.44 15.72
N LEU A 12 -28.22 14.56 16.74
CA LEU A 12 -26.80 14.25 16.64
C LEU A 12 -26.74 12.73 16.49
N CYS A 13 -27.32 12.22 15.39
CA CYS A 13 -26.72 11.14 14.66
C CYS A 13 -25.35 11.68 14.29
N THR A 14 -24.43 11.47 15.22
CA THR A 14 -23.03 11.28 14.97
C THR A 14 -22.95 10.44 13.72
N THR A 15 -22.86 11.09 12.57
CA THR A 15 -22.15 10.55 11.43
C THR A 15 -20.74 10.41 11.97
N VAL A 16 -20.51 9.33 12.72
CA VAL A 16 -19.26 8.62 12.69
C VAL A 16 -19.16 8.26 11.22
N ILE A 17 -18.66 9.21 10.43
CA ILE A 17 -18.13 8.96 9.11
C ILE A 17 -16.97 8.05 9.47
N VAL A 18 -17.26 6.76 9.55
CA VAL A 18 -16.26 5.72 9.65
C VAL A 18 -15.44 5.97 8.41
N ALA A 19 -14.29 6.61 8.57
CA ALA A 19 -13.41 6.92 7.47
C ALA A 19 -13.10 5.58 6.82
N ASN A 20 -13.73 5.32 5.67
CA ASN A 20 -13.66 4.01 5.04
C ASN A 20 -12.20 3.80 4.59
N PRO A 21 -11.50 2.79 5.12
CA PRO A 21 -10.11 2.52 4.77
C PRO A 21 -9.88 2.35 3.26
N GLU A 22 -10.82 1.70 2.58
CA GLU A 22 -10.73 1.38 1.15
C GLU A 22 -10.91 2.64 0.30
N THR A 23 -11.92 3.46 0.62
CA THR A 23 -12.12 4.75 -0.06
C THR A 23 -10.89 5.64 0.09
N LYS A 24 -10.31 5.72 1.28
CA LYS A 24 -9.12 6.52 1.55
C LYS A 24 -7.88 5.98 0.81
N ALA A 25 -7.73 4.66 0.74
CA ALA A 25 -6.66 4.04 -0.05
C ALA A 25 -6.80 4.36 -1.55
N ASN A 26 -8.02 4.27 -2.11
CA ASN A 26 -8.29 4.62 -3.51
C ASN A 26 -8.03 6.11 -3.79
N GLU A 27 -8.48 7.01 -2.92
CA GLU A 27 -8.20 8.45 -3.02
C GLU A 27 -6.70 8.75 -3.09
N LEU A 28 -5.89 8.09 -2.25
CA LEU A 28 -4.43 8.27 -2.28
C LEU A 28 -3.82 7.61 -3.52
N CYS A 29 -4.32 6.44 -3.91
CA CYS A 29 -3.87 5.75 -5.11
C CYS A 29 -4.02 6.62 -6.37
N ASP A 30 -5.19 7.23 -6.55
CA ASP A 30 -5.47 8.12 -7.68
C ASP A 30 -4.54 9.34 -7.67
N CYS A 31 -4.29 9.92 -6.48
CA CYS A 31 -3.31 10.99 -6.33
C CYS A 31 -1.92 10.55 -6.80
N LEU A 32 -1.45 9.37 -6.36
CA LEU A 32 -0.14 8.85 -6.71
C LEU A 32 -0.03 8.55 -8.22
N LYS A 33 -1.09 8.02 -8.84
CA LYS A 33 -1.18 7.81 -10.30
C LYS A 33 -1.04 9.14 -11.05
N GLN A 34 -1.77 10.17 -10.63
CA GLN A 34 -1.67 11.52 -11.23
C GLN A 34 -0.31 12.18 -10.98
N ALA A 35 0.26 12.04 -9.79
CA ALA A 35 1.58 12.59 -9.45
C ALA A 35 2.70 11.91 -10.25
N LYS A 36 2.57 10.61 -10.55
CA LYS A 36 3.50 9.89 -11.43
C LYS A 36 3.36 10.38 -12.88
N ALA A 37 2.14 10.56 -13.37
CA ALA A 37 1.88 11.00 -14.75
C ALA A 37 2.31 12.46 -15.01
N SER A 38 2.17 13.34 -14.01
CA SER A 38 2.51 14.77 -14.13
C SER A 38 4.00 15.07 -13.97
N ASP A 39 4.75 14.16 -13.31
CA ASP A 39 6.13 14.30 -12.86
C ASP A 39 6.46 15.59 -12.05
N LYS A 40 5.42 16.28 -11.55
CA LYS A 40 5.59 17.51 -10.77
C LYS A 40 5.86 17.21 -9.30
N THR A 41 6.93 17.80 -8.75
CA THR A 41 7.24 17.70 -7.32
C THR A 41 6.12 18.23 -6.43
N SER A 42 5.38 19.24 -6.87
CA SER A 42 4.24 19.80 -6.14
C SER A 42 3.10 18.79 -5.99
N ASP A 43 2.84 17.97 -7.01
CA ASP A 43 1.78 16.96 -6.97
C ASP A 43 2.19 15.77 -6.09
N LYS A 44 3.48 15.38 -6.12
CA LYS A 44 4.05 14.41 -5.15
C LYS A 44 3.86 14.89 -3.70
N LYS A 45 4.10 16.17 -3.41
CA LYS A 45 3.89 16.76 -2.06
C LYS A 45 2.42 16.75 -1.65
N LYS A 46 1.48 17.03 -2.57
CA LYS A 46 0.04 16.97 -2.26
C LYS A 46 -0.38 15.57 -1.80
N CYS A 47 0.10 14.53 -2.48
CA CYS A 47 -0.22 13.15 -2.09
C CYS A 47 0.36 12.78 -0.71
N LEU A 48 1.55 13.27 -0.37
CA LEU A 48 2.11 13.07 0.98
C LEU A 48 1.24 13.72 2.06
N SER A 49 0.82 14.97 1.86
CA SER A 49 -0.09 15.65 2.79
C SER A 49 -1.46 14.95 2.88
N GLN A 50 -1.94 14.37 1.78
CA GLN A 50 -3.18 13.59 1.79
C GLN A 50 -3.04 12.30 2.59
N ARG A 51 -1.92 11.57 2.42
CA ARG A 51 -1.57 10.39 3.22
C ARG A 51 -1.57 10.72 4.71
N GLU A 52 -0.95 11.82 5.13
CA GLU A 52 -0.94 12.24 6.54
C GLU A 52 -2.34 12.47 7.10
N LYS A 53 -3.23 13.12 6.32
CA LYS A 53 -4.64 13.33 6.69
C LYS A 53 -5.37 12.00 6.85
N HIS A 54 -5.18 11.06 5.93
CA HIS A 54 -5.78 9.73 5.99
C HIS A 54 -5.31 8.95 7.23
N VAL A 55 -3.99 8.93 7.50
CA VAL A 55 -3.42 8.28 8.69
C VAL A 55 -3.98 8.87 9.98
N LYS A 56 -4.14 10.19 10.06
CA LYS A 56 -4.74 10.86 11.22
C LYS A 56 -6.22 10.49 11.38
N ALA A 57 -6.98 10.46 10.29
CA ALA A 57 -8.40 10.13 10.31
C ALA A 57 -8.65 8.66 10.70
N LEU A 58 -7.83 7.75 10.19
CA LEU A 58 -7.95 6.30 10.44
C LEU A 58 -7.34 5.86 11.78
N LYS A 59 -6.59 6.74 12.44
CA LYS A 59 -5.79 6.49 13.65
C LYS A 59 -4.74 5.39 13.42
N LYS A 60 -3.48 5.80 13.34
CA LYS A 60 -2.33 4.89 13.21
C LYS A 60 -2.40 3.75 14.25
N GLY A 61 -2.20 2.51 13.78
CA GLY A 61 -2.25 1.30 14.61
C GLY A 61 -3.66 0.74 14.87
N SER A 62 -4.71 1.36 14.34
CA SER A 62 -6.07 0.79 14.39
C SER A 62 -6.28 -0.27 13.30
N LYS A 63 -7.31 -1.12 13.46
CA LYS A 63 -7.72 -2.07 12.41
C LYS A 63 -8.07 -1.38 11.08
N SER A 64 -8.64 -0.18 11.14
CA SER A 64 -8.97 0.63 9.97
C SER A 64 -7.70 1.16 9.28
N TYR A 65 -6.67 1.52 10.03
CA TYR A 65 -5.37 1.89 9.48
C TYR A 65 -4.68 0.69 8.80
N GLU A 66 -4.69 -0.49 9.42
CA GLU A 66 -4.12 -1.71 8.80
C GLU A 66 -4.85 -2.08 7.50
N SER A 67 -6.19 -2.01 7.50
CA SER A 67 -7.00 -2.26 6.30
C SER A 67 -6.68 -1.28 5.17
N TYR A 68 -6.43 -0.01 5.51
CA TYR A 68 -6.02 1.03 4.56
C TYR A 68 -4.63 0.75 3.99
N LEU A 69 -3.67 0.32 4.82
CA LEU A 69 -2.33 -0.04 4.34
C LEU A 69 -2.39 -1.23 3.36
N ASN A 70 -3.17 -2.26 3.68
CA ASN A 70 -3.34 -3.42 2.81
C ASN A 70 -3.96 -3.04 1.46
N ALA A 71 -4.97 -2.17 1.47
CA ALA A 71 -5.59 -1.68 0.23
C ALA A 71 -4.62 -0.80 -0.59
N LEU A 72 -3.87 0.08 0.08
CA LEU A 72 -2.88 0.95 -0.58
C LEU A 72 -1.71 0.15 -1.17
N GLN A 73 -1.30 -0.94 -0.52
CA GLN A 73 -0.20 -1.79 -0.98
C GLN A 73 -0.44 -2.34 -2.38
N LYS A 74 -1.68 -2.72 -2.71
CA LYS A 74 -2.05 -3.19 -4.05
C LYS A 74 -1.80 -2.10 -5.11
N CYS A 75 -2.23 -0.88 -4.82
CA CYS A 75 -2.00 0.25 -5.72
C CYS A 75 -0.50 0.60 -5.86
N GLU A 76 0.24 0.60 -4.76
CA GLU A 76 1.67 0.86 -4.80
C GLU A 76 2.41 -0.21 -5.61
N GLN A 77 1.93 -1.46 -5.61
CA GLN A 77 2.47 -2.52 -6.46
C GLN A 77 2.21 -2.24 -7.96
N GLU A 78 0.98 -1.87 -8.33
CA GLU A 78 0.65 -1.46 -9.70
C GLU A 78 1.52 -0.26 -10.17
N LEU A 79 1.66 0.75 -9.31
CA LEU A 79 2.44 1.94 -9.59
C LEU A 79 3.94 1.67 -9.72
N ALA A 80 4.45 0.73 -8.94
CA ALA A 80 5.83 0.27 -9.02
C ALA A 80 6.08 -0.62 -10.24
N GLY A 81 5.04 -1.01 -10.98
CA GLY A 81 5.15 -2.03 -12.02
C GLY A 81 5.52 -3.40 -11.45
N SER A 82 5.36 -3.61 -10.14
CA SER A 82 5.62 -4.91 -9.52
C SER A 82 4.42 -5.80 -9.77
N THR A 83 4.67 -6.97 -10.34
CA THR A 83 3.68 -8.01 -10.60
C THR A 83 2.96 -8.38 -9.30
N GLU A 84 1.63 -8.55 -9.38
CA GLU A 84 0.82 -9.07 -8.27
C GLU A 84 1.41 -10.40 -7.77
N ILE A 85 1.58 -10.56 -6.46
CA ILE A 85 2.20 -11.77 -5.90
C ILE A 85 1.24 -12.95 -6.00
N ASN A 86 1.69 -14.07 -6.54
CA ASN A 86 0.94 -15.33 -6.49
C ASN A 86 1.49 -16.21 -5.35
N PRO A 87 0.85 -16.25 -4.16
CA PRO A 87 1.38 -16.96 -3.00
C PRO A 87 1.45 -18.48 -3.22
N ASN A 88 0.68 -19.01 -4.17
CA ASN A 88 0.55 -20.44 -4.45
C ASN A 88 1.68 -21.00 -5.35
N LEU A 89 2.59 -20.15 -5.81
CA LEU A 89 3.76 -20.60 -6.56
C LEU A 89 4.68 -21.47 -5.68
N THR A 90 5.32 -22.44 -6.30
CA THR A 90 6.40 -23.20 -5.67
C THR A 90 7.59 -22.28 -5.40
N THR A 91 8.44 -22.64 -4.45
CA THR A 91 9.64 -21.85 -4.12
C THR A 91 10.56 -21.64 -5.32
N LYS A 92 10.65 -22.63 -6.22
CA LYS A 92 11.44 -22.52 -7.46
C LYS A 92 10.85 -21.48 -8.42
N GLU A 93 9.53 -21.47 -8.59
CA GLU A 93 8.84 -20.48 -9.44
C GLU A 93 8.94 -19.08 -8.84
N LYS A 94 8.76 -18.94 -7.51
CA LYS A 94 8.96 -17.68 -6.79
C LYS A 94 10.36 -17.11 -7.06
N THR A 95 11.41 -17.94 -6.94
CA THR A 95 12.79 -17.55 -7.25
C THR A 95 12.94 -17.11 -8.71
N SER A 96 12.38 -17.85 -9.68
CA SER A 96 12.46 -17.49 -11.10
C SER A 96 11.85 -16.11 -11.38
N VAL A 97 10.68 -15.82 -10.81
CA VAL A 97 10.01 -14.51 -10.95
C VAL A 97 10.87 -13.36 -10.42
N ILE A 98 11.60 -13.60 -9.33
CA ILE A 98 12.50 -12.60 -8.72
C ILE A 98 13.69 -12.34 -9.64
N CYS A 99 14.29 -13.41 -10.15
CA CYS A 99 15.46 -13.31 -11.02
C CYS A 99 15.11 -12.60 -12.33
N ASP A 100 13.95 -12.93 -12.91
CA ASP A 100 13.41 -12.22 -14.06
C ASP A 100 13.18 -10.73 -13.76
N CYS A 101 12.72 -10.40 -12.55
CA CYS A 101 12.55 -9.01 -12.13
C CYS A 101 13.88 -8.26 -12.12
N PHE A 102 14.90 -8.79 -11.43
CA PHE A 102 16.20 -8.13 -11.34
C PHE A 102 16.91 -8.03 -12.70
N GLN A 103 16.79 -9.05 -13.56
CA GLN A 103 17.34 -9.01 -14.92
C GLN A 103 16.69 -7.95 -15.82
N LYS A 104 15.39 -7.68 -15.63
CA LYS A 104 14.63 -6.69 -16.39
C LYS A 104 14.66 -5.30 -15.75
N ALA A 105 15.07 -5.18 -14.50
CA ALA A 105 15.09 -3.92 -13.78
C ALA A 105 16.29 -3.06 -14.20
N GLU A 106 16.02 -1.86 -14.73
CA GLU A 106 17.02 -0.80 -14.76
C GLU A 106 17.39 -0.38 -13.31
N LYS A 107 18.58 0.19 -13.09
CA LYS A 107 19.15 0.48 -11.75
C LYS A 107 18.20 1.16 -10.73
N GLN A 108 17.18 1.88 -11.19
CA GLN A 108 16.19 2.53 -10.31
C GLN A 108 15.01 1.63 -9.88
N ASN A 109 14.75 0.53 -10.59
CA ASN A 109 13.65 -0.39 -10.31
C ASN A 109 14.05 -1.59 -9.45
N SER A 110 15.32 -1.74 -9.06
CA SER A 110 15.79 -2.84 -8.20
C SER A 110 15.03 -2.92 -6.86
N MET A 111 14.58 -1.77 -6.33
CA MET A 111 13.78 -1.70 -5.10
C MET A 111 12.45 -2.45 -5.22
N THR A 112 11.85 -2.52 -6.41
CA THR A 112 10.59 -3.24 -6.63
C THR A 112 10.81 -4.75 -6.62
N CYS A 113 11.96 -5.21 -7.14
CA CYS A 113 12.37 -6.61 -7.07
C CYS A 113 12.74 -7.04 -5.64
N PHE A 114 13.39 -6.16 -4.86
CA PHE A 114 13.60 -6.42 -3.42
C PHE A 114 12.29 -6.49 -2.64
N LYS A 115 11.30 -5.63 -2.97
CA LYS A 115 9.96 -5.73 -2.37
C LYS A 115 9.29 -7.06 -2.74
N LEU A 116 9.36 -7.45 -4.01
CA LEU A 116 8.82 -8.72 -4.49
C LEU A 116 9.46 -9.92 -3.77
N GLN A 117 10.77 -9.86 -3.50
CA GLN A 117 11.49 -10.85 -2.69
C GLN A 117 11.01 -10.91 -1.25
N SER A 118 10.86 -9.76 -0.61
CA SER A 118 10.32 -9.70 0.75
C SER A 118 8.90 -10.28 0.79
N ASP A 119 8.05 -9.92 -0.17
CA ASP A 119 6.66 -10.33 -0.20
C ASP A 119 6.50 -11.84 -0.46
N TYR A 120 7.27 -12.44 -1.40
CA TYR A 120 7.29 -13.90 -1.56
C TYR A 120 7.87 -14.61 -0.33
N GLY A 121 8.94 -14.08 0.29
CA GLY A 121 9.52 -14.65 1.50
C GLY A 121 8.59 -14.64 2.72
N LYS A 122 7.57 -13.77 2.75
CA LYS A 122 6.52 -13.80 3.79
C LYS A 122 5.51 -14.94 3.60
N THR A 123 5.39 -15.47 2.39
CA THR A 123 4.46 -16.57 2.07
C THR A 123 5.03 -17.96 2.36
N ILE A 124 6.33 -18.08 2.61
CA ILE A 124 7.01 -19.35 2.91
C ILE A 124 7.01 -19.56 4.41
N ALA A 125 6.30 -20.61 4.86
CA ALA A 125 6.15 -20.93 6.28
C ALA A 125 7.35 -21.70 6.84
N ASP A 126 7.95 -22.60 6.04
CA ASP A 126 9.10 -23.38 6.46
C ASP A 126 10.37 -22.52 6.54
N PRO A 127 11.07 -22.46 7.70
CA PRO A 127 12.24 -21.62 7.87
C PRO A 127 13.43 -22.00 6.99
N GLU A 128 13.65 -23.29 6.73
CA GLU A 128 14.79 -23.74 5.92
C GLU A 128 14.50 -23.50 4.43
N GLU A 129 13.29 -23.75 3.97
CA GLU A 129 12.82 -23.39 2.62
C GLU A 129 12.92 -21.88 2.38
N LYS A 130 12.51 -21.06 3.36
CA LYS A 130 12.63 -19.60 3.29
C LYS A 130 14.08 -19.13 3.21
N LYS A 131 14.98 -19.79 3.93
CA LYS A 131 16.41 -19.52 3.87
C LYS A 131 16.99 -19.86 2.49
N GLN A 132 16.65 -21.03 1.95
CA GLN A 132 17.06 -21.44 0.61
C GLN A 132 16.51 -20.49 -0.47
N PHE A 133 15.25 -20.08 -0.34
CA PHE A 133 14.65 -19.05 -1.19
C PHE A 133 15.45 -17.75 -1.16
N ASN A 134 15.73 -17.20 0.04
CA ASN A 134 16.45 -15.94 0.18
C ASN A 134 17.87 -15.99 -0.41
N LEU A 135 18.58 -17.11 -0.23
CA LEU A 135 19.91 -17.32 -0.81
C LEU A 135 19.83 -17.38 -2.34
N SER A 136 18.89 -18.15 -2.87
CA SER A 136 18.74 -18.37 -4.32
C SER A 136 18.24 -17.14 -5.06
N SER A 137 17.32 -16.39 -4.46
CA SER A 137 16.78 -15.16 -5.05
C SER A 137 17.72 -13.97 -4.84
N GLY A 138 18.51 -13.98 -3.76
CA GLY A 138 19.48 -12.93 -3.46
C GLY A 138 20.68 -12.92 -4.42
N SER A 139 21.03 -14.06 -5.03
CA SER A 139 22.07 -14.12 -6.06
C SER A 139 21.64 -13.58 -7.43
N CYS A 140 20.38 -13.15 -7.57
CA CYS A 140 19.84 -12.65 -8.83
C CYS A 140 19.88 -11.13 -8.99
N ASN A 141 20.23 -10.39 -7.93
CA ASN A 141 20.48 -8.94 -7.98
C ASN A 141 21.87 -8.61 -8.54
#